data_AF-A0A2V8KSH1-F1
#
_entry.id   AF-A0A2V8KSH1-F1
#
_cell.length_a   1.000
_cell.length_b   1.000
_cell.length_c   1.000
_cell.angle_alpha   90.00
_cell.angle_beta   90.00
_cell.angle_gamma   90.00
#
_symmetry.space_group_name_H-M   'P 1'
#
loop_
_entity.id
_entity.type
_entity.pdbx_description
1 polymer ?
#
loop_
_entity_poly.entity_id
_entity_poly.type
_entity_poly.pdbx_seq_one_letter_code
_entity_poly.pdbx_strand_id
1 'polypeptide(L)'
;MQLHLGCGKRYIPGFAHIDLVDLPHIDHRCSIDKLPMFADDSVDLIYCSHALQYFDRMQAPDVLREWRRVLKPGGILRLAVPDFNALVSVYERTGNLDEIVGPL
;
A
#
# COMPACT_ATOMS: atom_id res chain seq x y z
N MET A 1 -11.98 -12.42 -0.01
CA MET A 1 -12.17 -10.95 0.05
C MET A 1 -10.97 -10.22 -0.54
N GLN A 2 -11.13 -8.93 -0.87
CA GLN A 2 -10.07 -8.10 -1.45
C GLN A 2 -9.79 -6.90 -0.53
N LEU A 3 -8.53 -6.54 -0.33
CA LEU A 3 -8.12 -5.42 0.55
C LEU A 3 -7.46 -4.29 -0.26
N HIS A 4 -7.83 -3.05 0.04
CA HIS A 4 -7.19 -1.83 -0.47
C HIS A 4 -6.48 -1.15 0.68
N LEU A 5 -5.16 -1.34 0.77
CA LEU A 5 -4.32 -0.85 1.85
C LEU A 5 -3.75 0.53 1.49
N GLY A 6 -3.87 1.50 2.40
CA GLY A 6 -3.42 2.87 2.17
C GLY A 6 -4.23 3.57 1.06
N CYS A 7 -5.55 3.37 1.07
CA CYS A 7 -6.42 3.79 -0.03
C CYS A 7 -6.63 5.31 -0.14
N GLY A 8 -6.38 6.06 0.92
CA GLY A 8 -6.59 7.51 0.97
C GLY A 8 -8.01 7.89 0.57
N LYS A 9 -8.15 8.74 -0.45
CA LYS A 9 -9.47 9.19 -0.98
C LYS A 9 -10.07 8.23 -2.01
N ARG A 10 -9.38 7.14 -2.38
CA ARG A 10 -9.74 6.29 -3.52
C ARG A 10 -10.64 5.14 -3.07
N TYR A 11 -11.86 5.14 -3.57
CA TYR A 11 -12.80 4.05 -3.39
C TYR A 11 -12.78 3.09 -4.58
N ILE A 12 -12.63 1.79 -4.31
CA ILE A 12 -12.71 0.72 -5.31
C ILE A 12 -13.82 -0.26 -4.87
N PRO A 13 -14.92 -0.38 -5.63
CA PRO A 13 -16.00 -1.29 -5.29
C PRO A 13 -15.50 -2.74 -5.12
N GLY A 14 -15.99 -3.43 -4.09
CA GLY A 14 -15.65 -4.83 -3.80
C GLY A 14 -14.36 -5.03 -2.99
N PHE A 15 -13.72 -3.96 -2.56
CA PHE A 15 -12.59 -3.98 -1.64
C PHE A 15 -13.02 -3.53 -0.24
N ALA A 16 -12.40 -4.11 0.79
CA ALA A 16 -12.34 -3.51 2.11
C ALA A 16 -11.22 -2.47 2.13
N HIS A 17 -11.51 -1.27 2.62
CA HIS A 17 -10.64 -0.10 2.61
C HIS A 17 -10.00 0.10 3.98
N ILE A 18 -8.67 0.11 4.01
CA ILE A 18 -7.88 0.25 5.24
C ILE A 18 -6.91 1.41 5.08
N ASP A 19 -7.03 2.39 5.97
CA ASP A 19 -6.18 3.58 5.99
C ASP A 19 -6.20 4.22 7.39
N LEU A 20 -5.26 5.12 7.67
CA LEU A 20 -5.25 5.94 8.88
C LEU A 20 -6.19 7.16 8.78
N VAL A 21 -6.48 7.59 7.54
CA VAL A 21 -7.33 8.74 7.26
C VAL A 21 -8.77 8.50 7.73
N ASP A 22 -9.39 9.57 8.20
CA ASP A 22 -10.80 9.56 8.62
C ASP A 22 -11.69 9.97 7.45
N LEU A 23 -12.16 9.00 6.68
CA LEU A 23 -13.07 9.22 5.56
C LEU A 23 -14.24 8.22 5.62
N PRO A 24 -15.46 8.61 5.15
CA PRO A 24 -16.66 7.78 5.30
C PRO A 24 -16.61 6.39 4.65
N HIS A 25 -15.69 6.17 3.70
CA HIS A 25 -15.57 4.91 2.97
C HIS A 25 -14.51 3.96 3.55
N ILE A 26 -13.83 4.36 4.63
CA ILE A 26 -12.80 3.54 5.27
C ILE A 26 -13.48 2.51 6.17
N ASP A 27 -13.34 1.24 5.85
CA ASP A 27 -13.92 0.12 6.60
C ASP A 27 -13.14 -0.13 7.91
N HIS A 28 -11.81 0.00 7.86
CA HIS A 28 -10.95 -0.16 9.03
C HIS A 28 -9.93 0.98 9.13
N ARG A 29 -10.13 1.84 10.12
CA ARG A 29 -9.21 2.94 10.41
C ARG A 29 -8.02 2.47 11.24
N CYS A 30 -6.95 2.02 10.60
CA CYS A 30 -5.77 1.50 11.28
C CYS A 30 -4.54 1.53 10.38
N SER A 31 -3.36 1.31 10.98
CA SER A 31 -2.12 1.15 10.24
C SER A 31 -2.10 -0.19 9.51
N ILE A 32 -1.49 -0.23 8.33
CA ILE A 32 -1.46 -1.40 7.45
C ILE A 32 -0.29 -2.35 7.75
N ASP A 33 0.53 -2.07 8.77
CA ASP A 33 1.59 -2.95 9.26
C ASP A 33 1.05 -4.10 10.13
N LYS A 34 -0.18 -3.98 10.63
CA LYS A 34 -0.88 -5.00 11.41
C LYS A 34 -2.35 -5.05 11.01
N LEU A 35 -2.83 -6.25 10.74
CA LEU A 35 -4.15 -6.55 10.20
C LEU A 35 -4.92 -7.53 11.10
N PRO A 36 -5.09 -7.24 12.41
CA PRO A 36 -5.64 -8.19 13.38
C PRO A 36 -7.13 -8.53 13.14
N MET A 37 -7.84 -7.69 12.38
CA MET A 37 -9.23 -7.93 11.98
C MET A 37 -9.37 -9.00 10.88
N PHE A 38 -8.27 -9.43 10.27
CA PHE A 38 -8.25 -10.43 9.21
C PHE A 38 -7.53 -11.70 9.68
N ALA A 39 -8.20 -12.84 9.50
CA ALA A 39 -7.64 -14.15 9.78
C ALA A 39 -6.51 -14.50 8.79
N ASP A 40 -5.66 -15.43 9.19
CA ASP A 40 -4.66 -16.03 8.32
C ASP A 40 -5.33 -16.63 7.07
N ASP A 41 -4.67 -16.54 5.92
CA ASP A 41 -5.12 -17.13 4.66
C ASP A 41 -6.60 -16.83 4.32
N SER A 42 -7.07 -15.59 4.54
CA SER A 42 -8.47 -15.18 4.33
C SER A 42 -8.67 -14.23 3.14
N VAL A 43 -7.60 -13.62 2.64
CA VAL A 43 -7.60 -12.60 1.59
C VAL A 43 -7.17 -13.19 0.25
N ASP A 44 -7.93 -12.90 -0.81
CA ASP A 44 -7.63 -13.36 -2.17
C ASP A 44 -6.71 -12.38 -2.92
N LEU A 45 -6.87 -11.08 -2.65
CA LEU A 45 -6.12 -10.00 -3.29
C LEU A 45 -5.85 -8.86 -2.31
N ILE A 46 -4.60 -8.41 -2.26
CA ILE A 46 -4.22 -7.12 -1.68
C ILE A 46 -3.84 -6.17 -2.81
N TYR A 47 -4.43 -4.99 -2.82
CA TYR A 47 -4.00 -3.85 -3.64
C TYR A 47 -3.45 -2.75 -2.73
N CYS A 48 -2.22 -2.32 -3.01
CA CYS A 48 -1.53 -1.27 -2.27
C CYS A 48 -0.79 -0.38 -3.27
N SER A 49 -1.10 0.92 -3.27
CA SER A 49 -0.52 1.88 -4.20
C SER A 49 -0.09 3.13 -3.45
N HIS A 50 1.22 3.41 -3.47
CA HIS A 50 1.83 4.53 -2.77
C HIS A 50 1.62 4.52 -1.24
N ALA A 51 1.68 3.35 -0.59
CA ALA A 51 1.66 3.27 0.87
C ALA A 51 2.85 2.52 1.50
N LEU A 52 3.42 1.51 0.83
CA LEU A 52 4.54 0.74 1.41
C LEU A 52 5.79 1.59 1.66
N GLN A 53 6.03 2.62 0.84
CA GLN A 53 7.23 3.46 0.93
C GLN A 53 7.30 4.33 2.21
N TYR A 54 6.20 4.43 2.96
CA TYR A 54 6.21 5.08 4.27
C TYR A 54 6.82 4.21 5.38
N PHE A 55 7.02 2.91 5.12
CA PHE A 55 7.76 2.01 6.00
C PHE A 55 9.22 1.95 5.56
N ASP A 56 10.14 2.10 6.51
CA ASP A 56 11.55 2.05 6.20
C ASP A 56 12.02 0.64 5.81
N ARG A 57 13.29 0.52 5.38
CA ARG A 57 13.88 -0.75 4.93
C ARG A 57 13.90 -1.84 6.01
N MET A 58 13.86 -1.47 7.29
CA MET A 58 13.83 -2.40 8.41
C MET A 58 12.41 -2.86 8.72
N GLN A 59 11.42 -1.98 8.54
CA GLN A 59 10.00 -2.24 8.80
C GLN A 59 9.31 -2.98 7.65
N ALA A 60 9.67 -2.68 6.39
CA ALA A 60 9.01 -3.25 5.21
C ALA A 60 8.94 -4.79 5.21
N PRO A 61 9.99 -5.55 5.63
CA PRO A 61 9.88 -7.00 5.74
C PRO A 61 8.79 -7.47 6.72
N ASP A 62 8.61 -6.80 7.86
CA ASP A 62 7.57 -7.15 8.84
C ASP A 62 6.17 -6.88 8.28
N VAL A 63 5.99 -5.74 7.63
CA VAL A 63 4.75 -5.35 6.95
C VAL A 63 4.39 -6.36 5.85
N LEU A 64 5.34 -6.75 5.01
CA LEU A 64 5.13 -7.74 3.95
C LEU A 64 4.83 -9.13 4.51
N ARG A 65 5.41 -9.50 5.66
CA ARG A 65 5.05 -10.75 6.36
C ARG A 65 3.62 -10.72 6.86
N GLU A 66 3.16 -9.59 7.39
CA GLU A 66 1.75 -9.45 7.80
C GLU A 66 0.79 -9.54 6.61
N TRP A 67 1.12 -8.90 5.49
CA TRP A 67 0.31 -9.00 4.27
C TRP A 67 0.28 -10.42 3.73
N ARG A 68 1.43 -11.12 3.81
CA ARG A 68 1.50 -12.54 3.47
C ARG A 68 0.66 -13.40 4.43
N ARG A 69 0.63 -13.11 5.74
CA ARG A 69 -0.15 -13.86 6.73
C ARG A 69 -1.63 -13.90 6.34
N VAL A 70 -2.20 -12.74 5.99
CA VAL A 70 -3.63 -12.66 5.65
C VAL A 70 -3.94 -13.17 4.23
N LEU A 71 -2.98 -13.14 3.31
CA LEU A 71 -3.14 -13.67 1.95
C LEU A 71 -3.22 -15.19 1.94
N LYS A 72 -4.24 -15.74 1.27
CA LYS A 72 -4.35 -17.17 0.96
C LYS A 72 -3.12 -17.70 0.23
N PRO A 73 -2.85 -19.02 0.29
CA PRO A 73 -1.96 -19.67 -0.66
C PRO A 73 -2.46 -19.42 -2.09
N GLY A 74 -1.59 -18.87 -2.94
CA GLY A 74 -1.96 -18.44 -4.31
C GLY A 74 -2.70 -17.10 -4.40
N GLY A 75 -2.93 -16.42 -3.27
CA GLY A 75 -3.44 -15.05 -3.24
C GLY A 75 -2.47 -14.07 -3.89
N ILE A 76 -3.00 -12.94 -4.35
CA ILE A 76 -2.26 -11.98 -5.16
C ILE A 76 -1.94 -10.73 -4.33
N LEU A 77 -0.70 -10.26 -4.39
CA LEU A 77 -0.31 -8.92 -3.95
C LEU A 77 -0.07 -8.05 -5.19
N ARG A 78 -0.87 -6.99 -5.36
CA ARG A 78 -0.65 -5.93 -6.35
C ARG A 78 -0.10 -4.70 -5.64
N LEU A 79 1.17 -4.43 -5.86
CA LEU A 79 1.93 -3.40 -5.16
C LEU A 79 2.49 -2.38 -6.15
N ALA A 80 2.30 -1.10 -5.86
CA ALA A 80 2.94 0.00 -6.57
C ALA A 80 3.61 0.94 -5.55
N VAL A 81 4.89 1.23 -5.80
CA VAL A 81 5.71 2.18 -5.04
C VAL A 81 6.43 3.11 -6.02
N PRO A 82 6.93 4.27 -5.58
CA PRO A 82 7.77 5.12 -6.42
C PRO A 82 8.98 4.36 -6.98
N ASP A 83 9.26 4.54 -8.27
CA ASP A 83 10.49 4.04 -8.89
C ASP A 83 11.58 5.09 -8.73
N PHE A 84 12.48 4.85 -7.77
CA PHE A 84 13.56 5.79 -7.48
C PHE A 84 14.44 6.09 -8.70
N ASN A 85 14.73 5.10 -9.55
CA ASN A 85 15.56 5.31 -10.75
C ASN A 85 14.83 6.19 -11.76
N ALA A 86 13.53 5.99 -11.93
CA ALA A 86 12.72 6.85 -12.80
C ALA A 86 12.68 8.30 -12.30
N LEU A 87 12.54 8.50 -10.98
CA LEU A 87 12.55 9.83 -10.38
C LEU A 87 13.91 10.52 -10.56
N VAL A 88 15.02 9.81 -10.33
CA VAL A 88 16.38 10.32 -10.59
C VAL A 88 16.54 10.69 -12.07
N SER A 89 16.07 9.84 -12.98
CA SER A 89 16.15 10.12 -14.43
C SER A 89 15.38 11.38 -14.84
N VAL A 90 14.23 11.64 -14.23
CA VAL A 90 13.49 12.90 -14.45
C VAL A 90 14.33 14.09 -14.00
N TYR A 91 14.88 14.04 -12.79
CA TYR A 91 15.70 15.13 -12.26
C TYR A 91 16.96 15.37 -13.09
N GLU A 92 17.68 14.32 -13.47
CA GLU A 92 18.88 14.43 -14.32
C GLU A 92 18.58 15.08 -15.67
N ARG A 93 17.40 14.85 -16.24
CA ARG A 93 16.99 15.41 -17.53
C ARG A 93 16.54 16.86 -17.43
N THR A 94 15.86 17.24 -16.37
CA THR A 94 15.13 18.53 -16.30
C THR A 94 15.80 19.53 -15.37
N GLY A 95 16.58 19.05 -14.39
CA GLY A 95 17.10 19.87 -13.29
C GLY A 95 16.02 20.45 -12.39
N ASN A 96 14.76 20.04 -12.56
CA ASN A 96 13.59 20.64 -11.93
C ASN A 96 12.94 19.65 -10.96
N LEU A 97 13.03 19.94 -9.65
CA LEU A 97 12.40 19.13 -8.61
C LEU A 97 10.87 19.19 -8.65
N ASP A 98 10.28 20.25 -9.19
CA ASP A 98 8.81 20.38 -9.28
C ASP A 98 8.19 19.37 -10.24
N GLU A 99 8.99 18.75 -11.11
CA GLU A 99 8.54 17.68 -12.01
C GLU A 99 8.53 16.29 -11.33
N ILE A 100 9.06 16.17 -10.11
CA ILE A 100 8.96 14.96 -9.30
C ILE A 100 7.72 15.07 -8.40
N VAL A 101 6.71 14.26 -8.68
CA VAL A 101 5.42 14.29 -7.96
C VAL A 101 5.26 13.05 -7.10
N GLY A 102 4.93 13.25 -5.82
CA GLY A 102 4.61 12.20 -4.86
C GLY A 102 5.61 12.07 -3.71
N PRO A 103 5.32 11.22 -2.71
CA PRO A 103 6.33 10.86 -1.70
C PRO A 103 7.51 10.16 -2.38
N LEU A 104 8.72 10.63 -2.10
CA LEU A 104 9.98 9.93 -2.39
C LEU A 104 10.08 8.66 -1.54
#